data_AF-D6WQ68-F1
#
_entry.id   AF-D6WQ68-F1
#
_cell.length_a   1.000
_cell.length_b   1.000
_cell.length_c   1.000
_cell.angle_alpha   90.00
_cell.angle_beta   90.00
_cell.angle_gamma   90.00
#
_symmetry.space_group_name_H-M   'P 1'
#
loop_
_entity.id
_entity.type
_entity.pdbx_description
1 polymer ?
#
loop_
_entity_poly.entity_id
_entity_poly.type
_entity_poly.pdbx_seq_one_letter_code
_entity_poly.pdbx_strand_id
1 'polypeptide(L)'
;MAERAINQKKAQFLNTFAPKSASFDELVRDKLEPGKFLLTKTGWTKILAIIVCLAALALFLAQSWDQCYDRPDWFTTVFPVCVGCNVGVQFLFYLMFSCGGTVKYPGKWVTADIILNLIFSLVGIIGSVMTVSTTIECRENPTMHKVPGFLGIVGGVLSVVGCAAIFLMYRYVEEEDEGPVPQTPLERNIDLRKSIHA
;
A
#
# COMPACT_ATOMS: atom_id res chain seq x y z
N MET A 1 16.60 38.48 4.10
CA MET A 1 17.21 37.56 5.09
C MET A 1 16.17 36.75 5.87
N ALA A 2 15.02 37.32 6.25
CA ALA A 2 13.94 36.61 6.93
C ALA A 2 13.36 35.40 6.15
N GLU A 3 13.21 35.50 4.82
CA GLU A 3 12.72 34.37 3.99
C GLU A 3 13.63 33.14 4.00
N ARG A 4 14.95 33.34 4.09
CA ARG A 4 15.91 32.22 4.18
C ARG A 4 15.79 31.47 5.51
N ALA A 5 15.54 32.19 6.60
CA ALA A 5 15.34 31.61 7.92
C ALA A 5 13.98 30.88 8.04
N ILE A 6 12.93 31.42 7.40
CA ILE A 6 11.61 30.76 7.33
C ILE A 6 11.71 29.47 6.50
N ASN A 7 12.42 29.49 5.37
CA ASN A 7 12.62 28.31 4.54
C ASN A 7 13.50 27.26 5.24
N GLN A 8 14.50 27.66 6.03
CA GLN A 8 15.29 26.73 6.85
C GLN A 8 14.45 26.12 7.98
N LYS A 9 13.60 26.88 8.66
CA LYS A 9 12.68 26.35 9.68
C LYS A 9 11.62 25.41 9.08
N LYS A 10 11.06 25.74 7.91
CA LYS A 10 10.18 24.83 7.16
C LYS A 10 10.91 23.56 6.72
N ALA A 11 12.15 23.67 6.25
CA ALA A 11 12.95 22.50 5.86
C ALA A 11 13.34 21.64 7.07
N GLN A 12 13.69 22.24 8.20
CA GLN A 12 13.93 21.53 9.45
C GLN A 12 12.65 20.85 9.96
N PHE A 13 11.51 21.54 9.94
CA PHE A 13 10.22 20.96 10.32
C PHE A 13 9.85 19.79 9.40
N LEU A 14 10.01 19.95 8.08
CA LEU A 14 9.82 18.88 7.11
C LEU A 14 10.77 17.70 7.37
N ASN A 15 12.02 17.94 7.75
CA ASN A 15 12.97 16.88 8.12
C ASN A 15 12.65 16.22 9.47
N THR A 16 12.04 16.93 10.43
CA THR A 16 11.61 16.39 11.72
C THR A 16 10.38 15.49 11.59
N PHE A 17 9.45 15.80 10.67
CA PHE A 17 8.29 14.94 10.37
C PHE A 17 8.56 13.92 9.24
N ALA A 18 9.66 14.08 8.51
CA ALA A 18 10.06 13.23 7.38
C ALA A 18 11.59 13.03 7.35
N PRO A 19 12.17 12.28 8.29
CA PRO A 19 13.58 11.94 8.21
C PRO A 19 13.83 11.13 6.92
N LYS A 20 14.58 11.71 5.99
CA LYS A 20 15.17 11.00 4.84
C LYS A 20 16.59 10.57 5.22
N SER A 21 16.81 9.33 5.64
CA SER A 21 18.15 8.75 5.78
C SER A 21 18.59 8.08 4.48
N ALA A 22 19.83 8.28 4.07
CA ALA A 22 20.38 7.66 2.85
C ALA A 22 20.60 6.14 2.98
N SER A 23 20.28 5.52 4.12
CA SER A 23 20.38 4.08 4.41
C SER A 23 19.12 3.26 4.05
N PHE A 24 18.06 3.89 3.49
CA PHE A 24 16.77 3.24 3.23
C PHE A 24 16.78 2.14 2.15
N ASP A 25 17.62 2.24 1.12
CA ASP A 25 17.62 1.28 0.01
C ASP A 25 18.20 -0.09 0.42
N GLU A 26 19.14 -0.15 1.37
CA GLU A 26 19.72 -1.41 1.85
C GLU A 26 18.75 -2.18 2.75
N LEU A 27 18.07 -1.50 3.68
CA LEU A 27 17.12 -2.15 4.57
C LEU A 27 15.87 -2.66 3.81
N VAL A 28 15.42 -1.89 2.81
CA VAL A 28 14.32 -2.31 1.93
C VAL A 28 14.78 -3.42 0.98
N ARG A 29 16.05 -3.43 0.55
CA ARG A 29 16.63 -4.57 -0.17
C ARG A 29 16.55 -5.86 0.66
N ASP A 30 16.94 -5.81 1.92
CA ASP A 30 16.92 -6.98 2.82
C ASP A 30 15.50 -7.53 3.03
N LYS A 31 14.50 -6.64 3.12
CA LYS A 31 13.08 -7.04 3.26
C LYS A 31 12.43 -7.46 1.94
N LEU A 32 12.97 -7.03 0.80
CA LEU A 32 12.54 -7.39 -0.55
C LEU A 32 13.41 -8.46 -1.19
N GLU A 33 14.29 -9.11 -0.42
CA GLU A 33 14.98 -10.31 -0.89
C GLU A 33 13.96 -11.40 -1.26
N PRO A 34 14.30 -12.25 -2.25
CA PRO A 34 13.41 -13.31 -2.70
C PRO A 34 12.84 -14.13 -1.53
N GLY A 35 11.52 -14.22 -1.46
CA GLY A 35 10.79 -15.01 -0.44
C GLY A 35 10.55 -14.33 0.91
N LYS A 36 11.29 -13.26 1.27
CA LYS A 36 11.10 -12.59 2.57
C LYS A 36 9.87 -11.68 2.61
N PHE A 37 9.43 -11.16 1.46
CA PHE A 37 8.25 -10.31 1.39
C PHE A 37 6.98 -10.99 1.92
N LEU A 38 6.85 -12.30 1.74
CA LEU A 38 5.74 -13.13 2.24
C LEU A 38 5.60 -13.11 3.76
N LEU A 39 6.72 -12.94 4.46
CA LEU A 39 6.79 -12.95 5.93
C LEU A 39 6.49 -11.57 6.54
N THR A 40 6.39 -10.53 5.72
CA THR A 40 6.11 -9.18 6.19
C THR A 40 4.62 -8.96 6.45
N LYS A 41 4.29 -8.10 7.43
CA LYS A 41 2.90 -7.69 7.71
C LYS A 41 2.24 -7.09 6.46
N THR A 42 2.99 -6.36 5.64
CA THR A 42 2.52 -5.77 4.38
C THR A 42 2.19 -6.82 3.33
N GLY A 43 3.01 -7.87 3.19
CA GLY A 43 2.72 -9.03 2.36
C GLY A 43 1.37 -9.68 2.71
N TRP A 44 1.13 -9.95 3.99
CA TRP A 44 -0.15 -10.50 4.47
C TRP A 44 -1.35 -9.60 4.17
N THR A 45 -1.22 -8.29 4.35
CA THR A 45 -2.32 -7.36 4.03
C THR A 45 -2.70 -7.38 2.55
N LYS A 46 -1.71 -7.52 1.64
CA LYS A 46 -1.98 -7.67 0.20
C LYS A 46 -2.68 -8.98 -0.12
N ILE A 47 -2.25 -10.10 0.48
CA ILE A 47 -2.91 -11.40 0.28
C ILE A 47 -4.37 -11.34 0.72
N LEU A 48 -4.64 -10.79 1.90
CA LEU A 48 -6.00 -10.64 2.41
C LEU A 48 -6.87 -9.77 1.49
N ALA A 49 -6.33 -8.63 1.02
CA ALA A 49 -7.03 -7.78 0.06
C ALA A 49 -7.35 -8.52 -1.25
N ILE A 50 -6.39 -9.28 -1.79
CA ILE A 50 -6.57 -10.10 -3.00
C ILE A 50 -7.66 -11.16 -2.78
N ILE A 51 -7.65 -11.90 -1.67
CA ILE A 51 -8.64 -12.94 -1.37
C ILE A 51 -10.06 -12.34 -1.28
N VAL A 52 -10.22 -11.21 -0.59
CA VAL A 52 -11.51 -10.54 -0.45
C VAL A 52 -12.04 -10.05 -1.81
N CYS A 53 -11.17 -9.44 -2.62
CA CYS A 53 -11.54 -8.99 -3.97
C CYS A 53 -11.85 -10.16 -4.92
N LEU A 54 -11.15 -11.29 -4.82
CA LEU A 54 -11.46 -12.51 -5.57
C LEU A 54 -12.80 -13.10 -5.17
N ALA A 55 -13.13 -13.11 -3.87
CA ALA A 55 -14.43 -13.54 -3.39
C ALA A 55 -15.55 -12.63 -3.92
N ALA A 56 -15.34 -11.31 -3.93
CA ALA A 56 -16.26 -10.36 -4.54
C ALA A 56 -16.52 -10.67 -6.02
N LEU A 57 -15.45 -10.89 -6.81
CA LEU A 57 -15.55 -11.25 -8.23
C LEU A 57 -16.29 -12.57 -8.44
N ALA A 58 -15.93 -13.60 -7.69
CA ALA A 58 -16.53 -14.93 -7.82
C ALA A 58 -18.04 -14.88 -7.51
N LEU A 59 -18.44 -14.19 -6.44
CA LEU A 59 -19.84 -14.03 -6.08
C LEU A 59 -20.61 -13.18 -7.10
N PHE A 60 -19.99 -12.14 -7.66
CA PHE A 60 -20.62 -11.34 -8.71
C PHE A 60 -20.87 -12.16 -9.97
N LEU A 61 -19.89 -12.96 -10.40
CA LEU A 61 -20.00 -13.79 -11.60
C LEU A 61 -20.96 -14.97 -11.42
N ALA A 62 -21.11 -15.47 -10.19
CA ALA A 62 -22.03 -16.56 -9.87
C ALA A 62 -23.50 -16.11 -9.80
N GLN A 63 -23.76 -14.80 -9.73
CA GLN A 63 -25.12 -14.26 -9.61
C GLN A 63 -25.79 -14.13 -10.98
N SER A 64 -27.07 -14.50 -11.05
CA SER A 64 -27.92 -14.27 -12.21
C SER A 64 -28.48 -12.85 -12.21
N TRP A 65 -27.86 -11.97 -12.99
CA TRP A 65 -28.24 -10.55 -13.07
C TRP A 65 -29.46 -10.27 -13.94
N ASP A 66 -30.05 -11.29 -14.57
CA ASP A 66 -31.23 -11.14 -15.44
C ASP A 66 -32.54 -10.96 -14.65
N GLN A 67 -32.48 -11.12 -13.33
CA GLN A 67 -33.60 -10.90 -12.42
C GLN A 67 -33.70 -9.48 -11.85
N CYS A 68 -32.83 -8.56 -12.31
CA CYS A 68 -32.80 -7.17 -11.86
C CYS A 68 -33.46 -6.25 -12.89
N TYR A 69 -34.29 -5.33 -12.41
CA TYR A 69 -35.19 -4.52 -13.25
C TYR A 69 -34.46 -3.43 -14.04
N ASP A 70 -33.52 -2.73 -13.39
CA ASP A 70 -32.75 -1.62 -13.97
C ASP A 70 -31.27 -1.97 -13.99
N ARG A 71 -30.90 -2.96 -14.81
CA ARG A 71 -29.49 -3.30 -15.05
C ARG A 71 -28.98 -2.58 -16.31
N PRO A 72 -28.15 -1.53 -16.17
CA PRO A 72 -27.49 -0.96 -17.34
C PRO A 72 -26.50 -1.94 -17.96
N ASP A 73 -26.42 -2.01 -19.30
CA ASP A 73 -25.59 -2.99 -20.02
C ASP A 73 -24.10 -2.93 -19.68
N TRP A 74 -23.60 -1.74 -19.31
CA TRP A 74 -22.20 -1.57 -18.92
C TRP A 74 -21.89 -2.17 -17.54
N PHE A 75 -22.89 -2.40 -16.70
CA PHE A 75 -22.73 -2.81 -15.30
C PHE A 75 -21.99 -4.14 -15.14
N THR A 76 -22.41 -5.13 -15.92
CA THR A 76 -21.85 -6.49 -15.90
C THR A 76 -20.41 -6.55 -16.36
N THR A 77 -19.93 -5.47 -17.00
CA THR A 77 -18.55 -5.35 -17.49
C THR A 77 -17.71 -4.47 -16.57
N VAL A 78 -18.25 -3.33 -16.12
CA VAL A 78 -17.49 -2.34 -15.35
C VAL A 78 -17.04 -2.88 -14.01
N PHE A 79 -17.92 -3.51 -13.23
CA PHE A 79 -17.53 -4.05 -11.92
C PHE A 79 -16.40 -5.10 -12.02
N PRO A 80 -16.54 -6.18 -12.82
CA PRO A 80 -15.49 -7.20 -12.89
C PRO A 80 -14.20 -6.67 -13.50
N VAL A 81 -14.25 -5.71 -14.43
CA VAL A 81 -13.04 -5.06 -14.96
C VAL A 81 -12.36 -4.22 -13.88
N CYS A 82 -13.09 -3.36 -13.16
CA CYS A 82 -12.51 -2.51 -12.11
C CYS A 82 -11.89 -3.33 -10.98
N VAL A 83 -12.63 -4.30 -10.42
CA VAL A 83 -12.14 -5.16 -9.33
C VAL A 83 -11.07 -6.14 -9.84
N GLY A 84 -11.24 -6.68 -11.05
CA GLY A 84 -10.27 -7.58 -11.68
C GLY A 84 -8.93 -6.91 -11.98
N CYS A 85 -8.94 -5.69 -12.51
CA CYS A 85 -7.71 -4.91 -12.69
C CYS A 85 -7.01 -4.61 -11.36
N ASN A 86 -7.77 -4.29 -10.30
CA ASN A 86 -7.21 -4.09 -8.96
C ASN A 86 -6.52 -5.35 -8.43
N VAL A 87 -7.19 -6.51 -8.54
CA VAL A 87 -6.58 -7.80 -8.18
C VAL A 87 -5.32 -8.08 -9.01
N GLY A 88 -5.39 -7.87 -10.33
CA GLY A 88 -4.28 -8.11 -11.23
C GLY A 88 -3.04 -7.28 -10.89
N VAL A 89 -3.22 -5.99 -10.60
CA VAL A 89 -2.12 -5.11 -10.21
C VAL A 89 -1.55 -5.50 -8.84
N GLN A 90 -2.40 -5.74 -7.84
CA GLN A 90 -1.94 -6.18 -6.52
C GLN A 90 -1.14 -7.48 -6.60
N PHE A 91 -1.65 -8.45 -7.35
CA PHE A 91 -1.02 -9.75 -7.52
C PHE A 91 0.31 -9.64 -8.29
N LEU A 92 0.36 -8.83 -9.35
CA LEU A 92 1.59 -8.61 -10.11
C LEU A 92 2.69 -8.01 -9.23
N PHE A 93 2.38 -6.97 -8.45
CA PHE A 93 3.35 -6.40 -7.53
C PHE A 93 3.74 -7.35 -6.40
N TYR A 94 2.78 -8.10 -5.86
CA TYR A 94 3.05 -9.13 -4.88
C TYR A 94 4.05 -10.18 -5.41
N LEU A 95 3.89 -10.65 -6.65
CA LEU A 95 4.84 -11.56 -7.29
C LEU A 95 6.19 -10.90 -7.52
N MET A 96 6.24 -9.66 -8.02
CA MET A 96 7.51 -8.94 -8.25
C MET A 96 8.32 -8.75 -6.96
N PHE A 97 7.66 -8.38 -5.86
CA PHE A 97 8.31 -8.28 -4.56
C PHE A 97 8.72 -9.65 -4.00
N SER A 98 7.90 -10.68 -4.19
CA SER A 98 8.21 -12.04 -3.71
C SER A 98 9.39 -12.67 -4.47
N CYS A 99 9.54 -12.41 -5.76
CA CYS A 99 10.64 -12.90 -6.58
C CYS A 99 11.93 -12.08 -6.45
N GLY A 100 11.93 -11.00 -5.67
CA GLY A 100 13.09 -10.11 -5.51
C GLY A 100 13.45 -9.31 -6.78
N GLY A 101 12.54 -9.17 -7.74
CA GLY A 101 12.75 -8.36 -8.95
C GLY A 101 12.97 -6.87 -8.64
N THR A 102 12.65 -6.46 -7.41
CA THR A 102 12.70 -5.09 -6.93
C THR A 102 13.98 -4.74 -6.17
N VAL A 103 14.85 -5.72 -5.86
CA VAL A 103 16.10 -5.54 -5.09
C VAL A 103 17.04 -4.53 -5.77
N LYS A 104 17.09 -4.49 -7.11
CA LYS A 104 17.98 -3.56 -7.82
C LYS A 104 17.60 -2.08 -7.61
N TYR A 105 16.31 -1.77 -7.55
CA TYR A 105 15.77 -0.41 -7.44
C TYR A 105 14.51 -0.36 -6.53
N PRO A 106 14.64 -0.63 -5.23
CA PRO A 106 13.50 -0.84 -4.35
C PRO A 106 12.60 0.39 -4.26
N GLY A 107 13.17 1.60 -4.11
CA GLY A 107 12.39 2.83 -3.99
C GLY A 107 11.50 3.14 -5.21
N LYS A 108 11.95 2.83 -6.44
CA LYS A 108 11.13 3.03 -7.65
C LYS A 108 9.94 2.07 -7.68
N TRP A 109 10.17 0.80 -7.36
CA TRP A 109 9.13 -0.22 -7.39
C TRP A 109 8.13 -0.06 -6.25
N VAL A 110 8.58 0.31 -5.05
CA VAL A 110 7.70 0.63 -3.91
C VAL A 110 6.84 1.86 -4.23
N THR A 111 7.42 2.91 -4.82
CA THR A 111 6.64 4.09 -5.23
C THR A 111 5.61 3.73 -6.31
N ALA A 112 6.00 2.92 -7.29
CA ALA A 112 5.09 2.45 -8.33
C ALA A 112 3.95 1.60 -7.76
N ASP A 113 4.25 0.72 -6.81
CA ASP A 113 3.28 -0.11 -6.10
C ASP A 113 2.24 0.74 -5.36
N ILE A 114 2.70 1.75 -4.61
CA ILE A 114 1.82 2.66 -3.86
C ILE A 114 0.89 3.41 -4.82
N ILE A 115 1.43 4.01 -5.87
CA ILE A 115 0.65 4.83 -6.82
C ILE A 115 -0.37 3.96 -7.55
N LEU A 116 0.07 2.85 -8.15
CA LEU A 116 -0.80 2.01 -8.96
C LEU A 116 -1.86 1.34 -8.10
N ASN A 117 -1.51 0.73 -6.96
CA ASN A 117 -2.54 0.12 -6.11
C ASN A 117 -3.51 1.16 -5.56
N LEU A 118 -3.07 2.38 -5.21
CA LEU A 118 -4.00 3.41 -4.76
C LEU A 118 -5.01 3.76 -5.86
N ILE A 119 -4.55 4.01 -7.09
CA ILE A 119 -5.42 4.32 -8.22
C ILE A 119 -6.41 3.19 -8.49
N PHE A 120 -5.91 1.96 -8.64
CA PHE A 120 -6.76 0.82 -8.96
C PHE A 120 -7.68 0.42 -7.81
N SER A 121 -7.29 0.65 -6.55
CA SER A 121 -8.17 0.43 -5.40
C SER A 121 -9.29 1.46 -5.35
N LEU A 122 -9.02 2.74 -5.63
CA LEU A 122 -10.06 3.76 -5.73
C LEU A 122 -11.05 3.46 -6.86
N VAL A 123 -10.54 3.07 -8.04
CA VAL A 123 -11.38 2.65 -9.17
C VAL A 123 -12.22 1.42 -8.80
N GLY A 124 -11.63 0.44 -8.11
CA GLY A 124 -12.33 -0.75 -7.61
C GLY A 124 -13.43 -0.39 -6.61
N ILE A 125 -13.15 0.52 -5.66
CA ILE A 125 -14.15 1.00 -4.69
C ILE A 125 -15.30 1.70 -5.40
N ILE A 126 -15.00 2.63 -6.32
CA ILE A 126 -16.04 3.35 -7.07
C ILE A 126 -16.92 2.36 -7.85
N GLY A 127 -16.30 1.44 -8.59
CA GLY A 127 -17.04 0.38 -9.30
C GLY A 127 -17.89 -0.47 -8.36
N SER A 128 -17.39 -0.77 -7.15
CA SER A 128 -18.13 -1.53 -6.14
C SER A 128 -19.28 -0.73 -5.52
N VAL A 129 -19.12 0.57 -5.26
CA VAL A 129 -20.21 1.44 -4.78
C VAL A 129 -21.34 1.50 -5.80
N MET A 130 -21.03 1.55 -7.09
CA MET A 130 -22.04 1.51 -8.15
C MET A 130 -22.87 0.21 -8.12
N THR A 131 -22.33 -0.91 -7.64
CA THR A 131 -23.08 -2.17 -7.46
C THR A 131 -23.97 -2.21 -6.23
N VAL A 132 -23.64 -1.44 -5.19
CA VAL A 132 -24.45 -1.36 -3.95
C VAL A 132 -25.52 -0.27 -4.03
N SER A 133 -25.30 0.71 -4.93
CA SER A 133 -26.23 1.78 -5.28
C SER A 133 -27.68 1.29 -5.38
N THR A 134 -28.60 2.05 -4.79
CA THR A 134 -30.05 1.77 -4.77
C THR A 134 -30.69 1.76 -6.16
N THR A 135 -29.93 2.07 -7.22
CA THR A 135 -30.39 2.05 -8.60
C THR A 135 -30.60 0.63 -9.15
N ILE A 136 -30.03 -0.41 -8.53
CA ILE A 136 -30.19 -1.79 -8.99
C ILE A 136 -31.11 -2.53 -8.01
N GLU A 137 -32.37 -2.66 -8.40
CA GLU A 137 -33.36 -3.45 -7.67
C GLU A 137 -33.55 -4.81 -8.34
N CYS A 138 -33.42 -5.88 -7.56
CA CYS A 138 -33.57 -7.26 -8.01
C CYS A 138 -34.81 -7.89 -7.39
N ARG A 139 -35.53 -8.67 -8.19
CA ARG A 139 -36.82 -9.27 -7.81
C ARG A 139 -36.68 -10.34 -6.73
N GLU A 140 -35.58 -11.09 -6.76
CA GLU A 140 -35.26 -12.14 -5.78
C GLU A 140 -33.96 -11.81 -5.05
N ASN A 141 -33.87 -12.21 -3.78
CA ASN A 141 -32.68 -12.11 -2.94
C ASN A 141 -31.92 -10.76 -3.03
N PRO A 142 -32.59 -9.61 -2.84
CA PRO A 142 -32.00 -8.28 -3.07
C PRO A 142 -30.79 -7.99 -2.15
N THR A 143 -30.73 -8.65 -0.99
CA THR A 143 -29.58 -8.56 -0.07
C THR A 143 -28.36 -9.30 -0.60
N MET A 144 -28.54 -10.49 -1.18
CA MET A 144 -27.44 -11.29 -1.73
C MET A 144 -26.77 -10.60 -2.91
N HIS A 145 -27.54 -9.92 -3.77
CA HIS A 145 -27.01 -9.16 -4.91
C HIS A 145 -26.13 -7.97 -4.52
N LYS A 146 -26.19 -7.50 -3.27
CA LYS A 146 -25.34 -6.40 -2.77
C LYS A 146 -24.04 -6.89 -2.14
N VAL A 147 -23.96 -8.17 -1.75
CA VAL A 147 -22.78 -8.76 -1.08
C VAL A 147 -21.48 -8.58 -1.89
N PRO A 148 -21.44 -8.84 -3.22
CA PRO A 148 -20.23 -8.64 -4.01
C PRO A 148 -19.72 -7.21 -3.96
N GLY A 149 -20.63 -6.23 -3.98
CA GLY A 149 -20.28 -4.82 -3.88
C GLY A 149 -19.66 -4.45 -2.53
N PHE A 150 -20.26 -4.90 -1.42
CA PHE A 150 -19.67 -4.67 -0.10
C PHE A 150 -18.29 -5.32 0.05
N LEU A 151 -18.12 -6.55 -0.44
CA LEU A 151 -16.82 -7.22 -0.43
C LEU A 151 -15.80 -6.48 -1.30
N GLY A 152 -16.21 -5.97 -2.45
CA GLY A 152 -15.35 -5.15 -3.31
C GLY A 152 -14.89 -3.86 -2.63
N ILE A 153 -15.78 -3.19 -1.88
CA ILE A 153 -15.44 -2.02 -1.07
C ILE A 153 -14.43 -2.40 0.03
N VAL A 154 -14.71 -3.45 0.80
CA VAL A 154 -13.83 -3.90 1.89
C VAL A 154 -12.45 -4.28 1.36
N GLY A 155 -12.38 -5.05 0.26
CA GLY A 155 -11.12 -5.42 -0.37
C GLY A 155 -10.33 -4.21 -0.91
N GLY A 156 -11.03 -3.24 -1.50
CA GLY A 156 -10.43 -1.97 -1.92
C GLY A 156 -9.87 -1.16 -0.76
N VAL A 157 -10.60 -1.06 0.35
CA VAL A 157 -10.13 -0.37 1.56
C VAL A 157 -8.92 -1.07 2.17
N LEU A 158 -8.93 -2.41 2.27
CA LEU A 158 -7.77 -3.19 2.74
C LEU A 158 -6.53 -2.93 1.88
N SER A 159 -6.70 -2.80 0.56
CA SER A 159 -5.61 -2.45 -0.33
C SER A 159 -5.07 -1.04 -0.09
N VAL A 160 -5.94 -0.04 0.13
CA VAL A 160 -5.51 1.32 0.50
C VAL A 160 -4.74 1.34 1.82
N VAL A 161 -5.22 0.58 2.81
CA VAL A 161 -4.51 0.41 4.09
C VAL A 161 -3.16 -0.28 3.86
N GLY A 162 -3.10 -1.28 2.98
CA GLY A 162 -1.84 -1.92 2.56
C GLY A 162 -0.86 -0.94 1.91
N CYS A 163 -1.34 -0.03 1.06
CA CYS A 163 -0.52 1.05 0.49
C CYS A 163 0.02 1.97 1.59
N ALA A 164 -0.82 2.35 2.56
CA ALA A 164 -0.39 3.16 3.69
C ALA A 164 0.66 2.43 4.53
N ALA A 165 0.48 1.13 4.79
CA ALA A 165 1.43 0.31 5.52
C ALA A 165 2.78 0.19 4.80
N ILE A 166 2.79 0.00 3.48
CA ILE A 166 4.03 -0.03 2.68
C ILE A 166 4.69 1.35 2.63
N PHE A 167 3.92 2.42 2.51
CA PHE A 167 4.44 3.78 2.58
C PHE A 167 5.09 4.06 3.94
N LEU A 168 4.46 3.65 5.04
CA LEU A 168 5.00 3.78 6.38
C LEU A 168 6.24 2.91 6.55
N MET A 169 6.23 1.66 6.11
CA MET A 169 7.40 0.75 6.11
C MET A 169 8.59 1.32 5.31
N TYR A 170 8.30 2.00 4.20
CA TYR A 170 9.31 2.64 3.36
C TYR A 170 9.85 3.94 3.96
N ARG A 171 9.04 4.66 4.76
CA ARG A 171 9.35 6.01 5.26
C ARG A 171 9.80 6.04 6.71
N TYR A 172 9.29 5.16 7.55
CA TYR A 172 9.57 5.05 8.97
C TYR A 172 10.22 3.69 9.23
N VAL A 173 11.44 3.75 9.77
CA VAL A 173 12.10 2.59 10.34
C VAL A 173 11.43 2.37 11.70
N GLU A 174 10.80 1.21 11.93
CA GLU A 174 10.76 0.68 13.28
C GLU A 174 12.22 0.33 13.59
N GLU A 175 12.93 1.20 14.32
CA GLU A 175 14.09 0.74 15.07
C GLU A 175 13.55 -0.38 15.96
N GLU A 176 14.02 -1.60 15.76
CA GLU A 176 13.73 -2.68 16.68
C GLU A 176 14.31 -2.28 18.04
N ASP A 177 13.50 -1.67 18.89
CA ASP A 177 13.74 -1.59 20.32
C ASP A 177 13.63 -3.03 20.85
N GLU A 178 14.77 -3.63 21.18
CA GLU A 178 15.04 -4.39 22.42
C GLU A 178 16.24 -5.36 22.27
N GLY A 179 17.44 -4.80 22.38
CA GLY A 179 18.54 -5.43 23.11
C GLY A 179 19.01 -4.40 24.15
N PRO A 180 19.30 -4.78 25.42
CA PRO A 180 19.48 -3.81 26.49
C PRO A 180 20.69 -2.93 26.21
N VAL A 181 20.44 -1.63 26.11
CA VAL A 181 21.45 -0.57 26.01
C VAL A 181 22.32 -0.61 27.28
N PRO A 182 23.65 -0.78 27.21
CA PRO A 182 24.50 -0.42 28.32
C PRO A 182 24.55 1.11 28.40
N GLN A 183 23.92 1.67 29.41
CA GLN A 183 24.20 3.03 29.86
C GLN A 183 25.68 3.13 30.24
N THR A 184 26.43 4.04 29.64
CA THR A 184 27.23 5.02 30.39
C THR A 184 27.79 6.12 29.46
N PRO A 185 27.86 7.37 29.93
CA PRO A 185 28.37 8.52 29.19
C PRO A 185 29.86 8.76 29.49
N LEU A 186 30.64 9.20 28.50
CA LEU A 186 31.83 10.01 28.81
C LEU A 186 32.23 10.92 27.64
N GLU A 187 32.30 12.21 27.96
CA GLU A 187 32.88 13.27 27.17
C GLU A 187 34.23 12.89 26.56
N ARG A 188 34.41 13.15 25.26
CA ARG A 188 35.68 13.64 24.74
C ARG A 188 35.51 14.36 23.40
N ASN A 189 35.05 15.60 23.47
CA ASN A 189 35.42 16.59 22.45
C ASN A 189 36.77 17.18 22.88
N ILE A 190 37.90 16.70 22.35
CA ILE A 190 39.09 17.56 22.16
C ILE A 190 39.80 17.13 20.86
N ASP A 191 39.66 18.02 19.89
CA ASP A 191 40.50 18.30 18.72
C ASP A 191 41.66 17.37 18.37
N LEU A 192 41.58 16.77 17.18
CA LEU A 192 42.73 16.28 16.42
C LEU A 192 42.58 16.67 14.93
N ARG A 193 42.51 17.97 14.67
CA ARG A 193 42.88 18.52 13.36
C ARG A 193 43.69 19.79 13.55
N LYS A 194 44.93 19.75 13.06
CA LYS A 194 45.87 20.85 12.74
C LYS A 194 46.95 21.19 13.79
N SER A 195 48.15 21.33 13.23
CA SER A 195 49.43 21.78 13.82
C SER A 195 50.02 20.75 14.80
N ILE A 196 51.21 20.20 14.57
CA ILE A 196 52.48 20.90 14.35
C ILE A 196 53.40 20.04 13.48
N HIS A 197 53.80 20.58 12.33
CA HIS A 197 55.18 20.44 11.85
C HIS A 197 56.06 21.31 12.75
N ALA A 198 56.99 20.70 13.47
CA ALA A 198 58.26 21.25 13.96
C ALA A 198 59.09 20.07 14.47
#